data_AF-A0A7V4FHG0-F1
#
_entry.id   AF-A0A7V4FHG0-F1
#
_cell.length_a   1.000
_cell.length_b   1.000
_cell.length_c   1.000
_cell.angle_alpha   90.00
_cell.angle_beta   90.00
_cell.angle_gamma   90.00
#
_symmetry.space_group_name_H-M   'P 1'
#
loop_
_entity.id
_entity.type
_entity.pdbx_description
1 polymer ?
#
loop_
_entity_poly.entity_id
_entity_poly.type
_entity_poly.pdbx_seq_one_letter_code
_entity_poly.pdbx_strand_id
1 'polypeptide(L)'
;MILDKPDIAWENELYDQLYQKLARYYELSRRYKNVTTKLDHAFEVASVLLEIHSESKANFLEWMIILLFVLEIVISLIEKLF
;
A
#
# COMPACT_ATOMS: atom_id res chain seq x y z
N MET A 1 -12.82 -11.71 -13.27
CA MET A 1 -11.54 -11.93 -12.55
C MET A 1 -10.52 -12.48 -13.55
N ILE A 2 -9.23 -12.22 -13.34
CA ILE A 2 -8.14 -12.63 -14.28
C ILE A 2 -8.08 -14.15 -14.51
N LEU A 3 -8.60 -14.93 -13.55
CA LEU A 3 -8.70 -16.39 -13.65
C LEU A 3 -10.07 -16.91 -14.08
N ASP A 4 -11.02 -16.04 -14.40
CA ASP A 4 -12.32 -16.51 -14.86
C ASP A 4 -12.20 -17.05 -16.28
N LYS A 5 -13.07 -18.02 -16.57
CA LYS A 5 -13.20 -18.62 -17.88
C LYS A 5 -13.68 -17.55 -18.88
N PRO A 6 -13.00 -17.34 -20.02
CA PRO A 6 -13.38 -16.34 -21.00
C PRO A 6 -14.72 -16.69 -21.67
N ASP A 7 -15.48 -15.68 -22.09
CA ASP A 7 -16.84 -15.82 -22.65
C ASP A 7 -16.92 -16.83 -23.80
N ILE A 8 -15.94 -16.81 -24.71
CA ILE A 8 -15.83 -17.75 -25.85
C ILE A 8 -15.74 -19.23 -25.44
N ALA A 9 -15.26 -19.51 -24.23
CA ALA A 9 -15.15 -20.87 -23.73
C ALA A 9 -16.47 -21.35 -23.09
N TRP A 10 -17.41 -20.45 -22.77
CA TRP A 10 -18.76 -20.81 -22.35
C TRP A 10 -19.65 -21.23 -23.52
N GLU A 11 -19.40 -20.67 -24.71
CA GLU A 11 -20.19 -20.93 -25.91
C GLU A 11 -19.76 -22.19 -26.67
N ASN A 12 -18.51 -22.65 -26.48
CA ASN A 12 -17.95 -23.76 -27.24
C ASN A 12 -17.10 -24.69 -26.37
N GLU A 13 -17.48 -25.97 -26.34
CA GLU A 13 -16.84 -27.01 -25.54
C GLU A 13 -15.37 -27.26 -25.94
N LEU A 14 -15.01 -27.05 -27.21
CA LEU A 14 -13.63 -27.18 -27.68
C LEU A 14 -12.72 -26.10 -27.10
N TYR A 15 -13.22 -24.87 -26.98
CA TYR A 15 -12.48 -23.78 -26.35
C TYR A 15 -12.41 -23.91 -24.83
N ASP A 16 -13.40 -24.54 -24.19
CA ASP A 16 -13.32 -24.91 -22.78
C ASP A 16 -12.20 -25.91 -22.49
N GLN A 17 -12.15 -26.99 -23.26
CA GLN A 17 -11.10 -28.01 -23.10
C GLN A 17 -9.71 -27.42 -23.35
N LEU A 18 -9.57 -26.54 -24.35
CA LEU A 18 -8.33 -25.83 -24.62
C LEU A 18 -7.94 -24.91 -23.45
N TYR A 19 -8.89 -24.12 -22.93
CA TYR A 19 -8.68 -23.26 -21.77
C TYR A 19 -8.24 -24.06 -20.54
N GLN A 20 -8.94 -25.15 -20.21
CA GLN A 20 -8.59 -26.01 -19.08
C GLN A 20 -7.20 -26.64 -19.24
N LYS A 21 -6.86 -27.09 -20.45
CA LYS A 21 -5.55 -27.66 -20.76
C LYS A 21 -4.43 -26.64 -20.60
N LEU A 22 -4.63 -25.42 -21.11
CA LEU A 22 -3.65 -24.33 -20.98
C LEU A 22 -3.54 -23.84 -19.53
N ALA A 23 -4.66 -23.63 -18.84
CA ALA A 23 -4.69 -23.20 -17.45
C ALA A 23 -3.99 -24.20 -16.53
N ARG A 24 -4.16 -25.51 -16.78
CA ARG A 24 -3.45 -26.58 -16.07
C ARG A 24 -1.96 -26.64 -16.47
N TYR A 25 -1.63 -26.56 -17.75
CA TYR A 25 -0.25 -26.60 -18.25
C TYR A 25 0.60 -25.44 -17.71
N TYR A 26 0.04 -24.23 -17.68
CA TYR A 26 0.73 -23.04 -17.17
C TYR A 26 0.56 -22.83 -15.66
N GLU A 27 -0.12 -23.75 -14.97
CA GLU A 27 -0.45 -23.66 -13.54
C GLU A 27 -0.97 -22.26 -13.14
N LEU A 28 -1.86 -21.67 -13.96
CA LEU A 28 -2.29 -20.27 -13.83
C LEU A 28 -2.75 -19.94 -12.40
N SER A 29 -3.53 -20.84 -11.81
CA SER A 29 -4.06 -20.71 -10.45
C SER A 29 -2.96 -20.67 -9.39
N ARG A 30 -1.94 -21.52 -9.53
CA ARG A 30 -0.80 -21.58 -8.61
C ARG A 30 0.11 -20.35 -8.76
N ARG A 31 0.40 -19.95 -10.00
CA ARG A 31 1.25 -18.78 -10.27
C ARG A 31 0.59 -17.49 -9.83
N TYR A 32 -0.71 -17.35 -10.11
CA TYR A 32 -1.50 -16.22 -9.64
C TYR A 32 -1.50 -16.17 -8.12
N LYS A 33 -1.82 -17.28 -7.43
CA LYS A 33 -1.73 -17.37 -5.97
C LYS A 33 -0.37 -16.92 -5.43
N ASN A 34 0.74 -17.37 -6.04
CA ASN A 34 2.08 -16.97 -5.61
C ASN A 34 2.34 -15.47 -5.81
N VAL A 35 1.84 -14.88 -6.89
CA VAL A 35 1.95 -13.43 -7.15
C VAL A 35 1.09 -12.65 -6.17
N THR A 36 -0.16 -13.08 -5.94
CA THR A 36 -1.07 -12.46 -4.97
C THR A 36 -0.49 -12.52 -3.57
N THR A 37 0.04 -13.65 -3.12
CA THR A 37 0.69 -13.77 -1.80
C THR A 37 1.89 -12.84 -1.66
N LYS A 38 2.73 -12.69 -2.69
CA LYS A 38 3.84 -11.72 -2.67
C LYS A 38 3.35 -10.28 -2.61
N LEU A 39 2.26 -9.97 -3.32
CA LEU A 39 1.60 -8.67 -3.28
C LEU A 39 0.99 -8.40 -1.91
N ASP A 40 0.32 -9.37 -1.29
CA ASP A 40 -0.28 -9.25 0.04
C ASP A 40 0.80 -8.93 1.09
N HIS A 41 1.94 -9.62 1.06
CA HIS A 41 3.08 -9.29 1.92
C HIS A 41 3.64 -7.90 1.64
N ALA A 42 3.73 -7.48 0.37
CA ALA A 42 4.19 -6.13 0.03
C ALA A 42 3.20 -5.06 0.52
N PHE A 43 1.90 -5.32 0.44
CA PHE A 43 0.85 -4.45 0.94
C PHE A 43 0.85 -4.36 2.46
N GLU A 44 1.08 -5.48 3.16
CA GLU A 44 1.23 -5.51 4.61
C GLU A 44 2.42 -4.63 5.04
N VAL A 45 3.59 -4.80 4.42
CA VAL A 45 4.76 -3.95 4.68
C VAL A 45 4.47 -2.48 4.35
N ALA A 46 3.80 -2.20 3.23
CA ALA A 46 3.42 -0.83 2.86
C ALA A 46 2.44 -0.21 3.86
N SER A 47 1.48 -0.97 4.39
CA SER A 47 0.54 -0.49 5.40
C SER A 47 1.22 -0.14 6.71
N VAL A 48 2.17 -0.96 7.17
CA VAL A 48 2.98 -0.68 8.37
C VAL A 48 3.85 0.57 8.15
N LEU A 49 4.45 0.74 6.97
CA LEU A 49 5.20 1.96 6.64
C LEU A 49 4.32 3.21 6.61
N LEU A 50 3.10 3.09 6.08
CA LEU A 50 2.13 4.18 6.06
C LEU A 50 1.66 4.55 7.48
N GLU A 51 1.52 3.56 8.36
CA GLU A 51 1.18 3.76 9.78
C GLU A 51 2.31 4.47 10.53
N ILE A 52 3.57 4.06 10.32
CA ILE A 52 4.74 4.77 10.87
C ILE A 52 4.80 6.22 10.34
N HIS A 53 4.44 6.43 9.07
CA HIS A 53 4.40 7.77 8.47
C HIS A 53 3.24 8.63 8.97
N SER A 54 2.08 8.04 9.29
CA SER A 54 0.93 8.78 9.81
C SER A 54 1.16 9.26 11.25
N GLU A 55 1.75 8.43 12.10
CA GLU A 55 2.15 8.76 13.48
C GLU A 55 3.13 9.95 13.53
N SER A 56 4.04 10.02 12.56
CA SER A 56 5.08 11.06 12.50
C SER A 56 4.53 12.48 12.29
N LYS A 57 3.31 12.63 11.74
CA LYS A 57 2.70 13.94 11.46
C LYS A 57 2.20 14.64 12.74
N ALA A 58 1.71 13.88 13.71
CA ALA A 58 1.22 14.43 14.97
C ALA A 58 2.38 15.06 15.77
N ASN A 59 3.50 14.33 15.86
CA ASN A 59 4.70 14.79 16.56
C ASN A 59 5.28 16.08 15.94
N PHE A 60 5.31 16.20 14.60
CA PHE A 60 5.83 17.41 13.94
C PHE A 60 5.07 18.69 14.33
N LEU A 61 3.75 18.60 14.46
CA LEU A 61 2.92 19.76 14.82
C LEU A 61 3.16 20.20 16.27
N GLU A 62 3.33 19.24 17.17
CA GLU A 62 3.65 19.51 18.57
C GLU A 62 5.01 20.23 18.72
N TRP A 63 6.05 19.75 18.04
CA TRP A 63 7.36 20.39 18.01
C TRP A 63 7.31 21.81 17.43
N MET A 64 6.47 22.06 16.42
CA MET A 64 6.28 23.39 15.86
C MET A 64 5.70 24.39 16.88
N ILE A 65 4.73 23.96 17.68
CA ILE A 65 4.13 24.82 18.73
C ILE A 65 5.17 25.15 19.81
N ILE A 66 5.95 24.17 20.26
CA ILE A 66 7.02 24.38 21.24
C ILE A 66 8.06 25.38 20.70
N LEU A 67 8.47 25.22 19.43
CA LEU A 67 9.43 26.13 18.79
C LEU A 67 8.90 27.56 18.69
N LEU A 68 7.60 27.74 18.39
CA LEU A 68 6.96 29.06 18.35
C LEU A 68 6.98 29.73 19.73
N PHE A 69 6.65 29.01 20.81
CA PHE A 69 6.73 29.55 22.18
C PHE A 69 8.17 29.94 22.57
N VAL A 70 9.15 29.10 22.22
CA VAL A 70 10.57 29.42 22.49
C VAL A 70 10.98 30.69 21.75
N LEU A 71 10.60 30.83 20.48
CA LEU A 71 10.86 32.04 19.70
C LEU A 71 10.23 33.29 20.33
N GLU A 72 8.97 33.19 20.75
CA GLU A 72 8.25 34.28 21.41
C GLU A 72 8.96 34.74 22.69
N ILE A 73 9.37 33.78 23.54
CA ILE A 73 10.10 34.06 24.77
C ILE A 73 11.46 34.72 24.48
N VAL A 74 12.20 34.22 23.48
CA VAL A 74 13.50 34.79 23.08
C VAL A 74 13.35 36.23 22.60
N ILE A 75 12.36 36.50 21.74
CA ILE A 75 12.09 37.86 21.25
C ILE A 75 11.72 38.79 22.41
N SER A 76 10.84 38.35 23.31
CA SER A 76 10.45 39.15 24.48
C SER A 76 11.61 39.43 25.44
N LEU A 77 12.54 38.48 25.61
CA LEU A 77 13.74 38.67 26.40
C LEU A 77 14.69 39.69 25.77
N ILE A 78 14.88 39.62 24.45
CA ILE A 78 15.72 40.57 23.71
C ILE A 78 15.13 41.98 23.84
N GLU A 79 13.82 42.14 23.64
CA GLU A 79 13.13 43.43 23.77
C GLU A 79 13.17 44.00 25.20
N LYS A 80 13.18 43.15 26.23
CA LYS A 80 13.30 43.61 27.62
C LYS A 80 14.74 43.94 28.03
N LEU A 81 15.74 43.31 27.41
CA LEU A 81 17.15 43.47 27.76
C LEU A 81 17.85 44.60 26.99
N PHE A 82 17.34 44.99 25.82
CA PHE A 82 17.92 46.01 24.95
C PHE A 82 16.98 47.21 24.83
#